data_AF-A0A926FC80-F1
#
_entry.id   AF-A0A926FC80-F1
#
_cell.length_a   1.000
_cell.length_b   1.000
_cell.length_c   1.000
_cell.angle_alpha   90.00
_cell.angle_beta   90.00
_cell.angle_gamma   90.00
#
_symmetry.space_group_name_H-M   'P 1'
#
loop_
_entity.id
_entity.type
_entity.pdbx_description
1 polymer ?
#
loop_
_entity_poly.entity_id
_entity_poly.type
_entity_poly.pdbx_seq_one_letter_code
_entity_poly.pdbx_strand_id
1 'polypeptide(L)' 'MSKIFEMWINNSEKIISAKEIPNAEKVYFETNEKFIKVLDLLVERGYRIG' A
#
# COMPACT_ATOMS: atom_id res chain seq x y z
N MET A 1 -6.85 -2.37 20.45
CA MET A 1 -6.64 -1.15 19.63
C MET A 1 -6.09 -1.63 18.29
N SER A 2 -6.88 -1.55 17.21
CA SER A 2 -6.39 -1.88 15.86
C SER A 2 -5.40 -0.79 15.44
N LYS A 3 -4.20 -1.15 14.97
CA LYS A 3 -3.33 -0.16 14.32
C LYS A 3 -3.91 0.11 12.93
N ILE A 4 -3.75 1.33 12.45
CA ILE A 4 -4.08 1.71 11.08
C ILE A 4 -2.76 2.05 10.40
N PHE A 5 -2.44 1.37 9.30
CA PHE A 5 -1.32 1.73 8.44
C PHE A 5 -1.81 2.66 7.34
N GLU A 6 -1.09 3.76 7.14
CA GLU A 6 -1.27 4.67 6.03
C GLU A 6 -0.22 4.37 4.97
N MET A 7 -0.64 4.24 3.71
CA MET A 7 0.25 4.10 2.57
C MET A 7 -0.23 4.93 1.39
N TRP A 8 0.68 5.17 0.44
CA TRP A 8 0.44 5.87 -0.80
C TRP A 8 0.63 4.92 -1.97
N ILE A 9 -0.36 4.82 -2.84
CA ILE A 9 -0.35 3.91 -3.99
C ILE A 9 -0.45 4.72 -5.29
N ASN A 10 0.60 4.69 -6.10
CA ASN A 10 0.58 5.20 -7.47
C ASN A 10 0.24 4.03 -8.40
N ASN A 11 -0.99 4.01 -8.93
CA ASN A 11 -1.49 2.93 -9.78
C ASN A 11 -0.89 2.96 -11.19
N SER A 12 -0.51 4.14 -11.69
CA SER A 12 0.07 4.32 -13.03
C SER A 12 1.48 3.72 -13.12
N GLU A 13 2.30 3.96 -12.09
CA GLU A 13 3.68 3.47 -11.99
C GLU A 13 3.77 2.16 -11.20
N LYS A 14 2.65 1.72 -10.62
CA LYS A 14 2.54 0.57 -9.72
C LYS A 14 3.53 0.63 -8.55
N ILE A 15 3.53 1.75 -7.83
CA ILE A 15 4.39 1.97 -6.65
C ILE A 15 3.54 2.05 -5.40
N ILE A 16 4.00 1.38 -4.34
CA ILE A 16 3.46 1.48 -2.98
C ILE A 16 4.54 2.13 -2.13
N SER A 17 4.20 3.21 -1.42
CA SER A 17 5.13 3.92 -0.55
C SER A 17 4.53 4.20 0.83
N ALA A 18 5.38 4.21 1.84
CA ALA A 18 5.03 4.65 3.20
C ALA A 18 5.01 6.19 3.32
N LYS A 19 5.41 6.92 2.27
CA LYS A 19 5.43 8.38 2.20
C LYS A 19 4.66 8.86 0.98
N GLU A 20 4.23 10.12 1.02
CA GLU A 20 3.57 10.74 -0.11
C GLU A 20 4.50 10.81 -1.32
N ILE A 21 3.99 10.39 -2.47
CA ILE A 21 4.68 10.46 -3.77
C ILE A 21 3.74 11.08 -4.80
N PRO A 22 4.26 11.71 -5.87
CA PRO A 22 3.43 12.28 -6.92
C PRO A 22 2.50 11.24 -7.54
N ASN A 23 1.27 11.66 -7.86
CA ASN A 23 0.24 10.84 -8.51
C ASN A 23 -0.15 9.56 -7.73
N ALA A 24 0.04 9.55 -6.40
CA ALA A 24 -0.42 8.48 -5.54
C ALA A 24 -1.71 8.83 -4.78
N GLU A 25 -2.51 7.81 -4.52
CA GLU A 25 -3.68 7.87 -3.65
C GLU A 25 -3.33 7.36 -2.26
N LYS A 26 -3.83 8.04 -1.22
CA LYS A 26 -3.66 7.59 0.16
C LYS A 26 -4.66 6.49 0.50
N VAL A 27 -4.17 5.37 1.03
CA VAL A 27 -4.96 4.20 1.43
C VAL A 27 -4.67 3.82 2.89
N TYR A 28 -5.73 3.50 3.62
CA TYR A 28 -5.66 3.10 5.02
C TYR A 28 -5.94 1.60 5.18
N PHE A 29 -5.13 0.93 5.99
CA PHE A 29 -5.27 -0.49 6.30
C PHE A 29 -5.44 -0.72 7.79
N GLU A 30 -6.57 -1.30 8.21
CA GLU A 30 -6.74 -1.77 9.58
C GLU A 30 -5.97 -3.08 9.81
N THR A 31 -5.20 -3.13 10.90
CA THR A 31 -4.23 -4.21 11.14
C THR A 31 -4.76 -5.35 11.98
N ASN A 32 -4.49 -6.55 11.50
CA ASN A 32 -4.35 -7.77 12.28
C ASN A 32 -3.57 -8.81 11.44
N GLU A 33 -4.04 -9.14 10.23
CA GLU A 33 -3.34 -10.03 9.28
C GLU A 33 -3.58 -9.67 7.81
N LYS A 34 -4.58 -8.83 7.53
CA LYS A 34 -5.00 -8.48 6.17
C LYS A 34 -4.00 -7.60 5.43
N PHE A 35 -3.23 -6.79 6.15
CA PHE A 35 -2.27 -5.86 5.55
C PHE A 35 -1.18 -6.56 4.74
N ILE A 36 -0.53 -7.59 5.31
CA ILE A 36 0.51 -8.35 4.62
C ILE A 36 -0.07 -9.06 3.39
N LYS A 37 -1.25 -9.67 3.51
CA LYS A 37 -1.93 -10.32 2.37
C LYS A 37 -2.25 -9.33 1.24
N VAL A 38 -2.64 -8.10 1.58
CA VAL A 38 -2.91 -7.07 0.57
C VAL A 38 -1.61 -6.60 -0.10
N LEU A 39 -0.53 -6.44 0.67
CA LEU A 39 0.79 -6.16 0.10
C LEU A 39 1.23 -7.26 -0.87
N ASP A 40 1.13 -8.54 -0.46
CA ASP A 40 1.48 -9.67 -1.31
C ASP A 40 0.67 -9.69 -2.60
N LEU A 41 -0.66 -9.50 -2.53
CA LEU A 41 -1.53 -9.41 -3.69
C LEU A 41 -1.18 -8.26 -4.63
N LEU A 42 -0.76 -7.11 -4.09
CA LEU A 42 -0.33 -5.98 -4.90
C LEU A 42 1.02 -6.27 -5.57
N VAL A 43 1.96 -6.90 -4.86
CA VAL A 43 3.23 -7.35 -5.45
C VAL A 43 2.99 -8.36 -6.57
N GLU A 44 2.09 -9.33 -6.38
CA GLU A 44 1.66 -10.28 -7.43
C GLU A 44 1.05 -9.57 -8.66
N ARG A 45 0.38 -8.42 -8.46
CA ARG A 45 -0.15 -7.57 -9.55
C ARG A 45 0.91 -6.69 -10.21
N GLY A 46 2.16 -6.80 -9.77
CA GLY A 46 3.33 -6.11 -10.30
C GLY A 46 3.63 -4.77 -9.64
N TYR A 47 3.07 -4.51 -8.45
CA TYR A 47 3.44 -3.33 -7.67
C TYR A 47 4.81 -3.51 -7.01
N ARG A 48 5.55 -2.42 -6.90
CA ARG A 48 6.86 -2.35 -6.24
C ARG A 48 6.76 -1.48 -5.00
N ILE A 49 7.54 -1.83 -3.97
CA ILE A 49 7.65 -1.04 -2.76
C ILE A 49 8.79 -0.04 -2.96
N GLY A 50 8.50 1.26 -2.82
CA GLY A 50 9.41 2.37 -3.13
C GLY A 50 9.42 3.48 -2.09
#